data_AF-A0A7J2PYN4-F1
#
_entry.id   AF-A0A7J2PYN4-F1
#
_cell.length_a   1.000
_cell.length_b   1.000
_cell.length_c   1.000
_cell.angle_alpha   90.00
_cell.angle_beta   90.00
_cell.angle_gamma   90.00
#
_symmetry.space_group_name_H-M   'P 1'
#
loop_
_entity.id
_entity.type
_entity.pdbx_description
1 polymer ?
#
loop_
_entity_poly.entity_id
_entity_poly.type
_entity_poly.pdbx_seq_one_letter_code
_entity_poly.pdbx_strand_id
1 'polypeptide(L)'
;MSKNSQIFVVKTSPKTVLNDYEKLMHLANYQKSFDKKCKIILKLNLSWSKFFPSCSSPPWQVEGVLKTMVKDGYDPKKIFTAENRTVVTN
;
A
#
# COMPACT_ATOMS: atom_id res chain seq x y z
N MET A 1 -24.08 17.60 -6.20
CA MET A 1 -23.08 18.17 -5.26
C MET A 1 -21.73 17.54 -5.56
N SER A 2 -20.71 18.33 -5.86
CA SER A 2 -19.33 17.82 -5.96
C SER A 2 -18.95 17.25 -4.59
N LYS A 3 -18.59 15.96 -4.53
CA LYS A 3 -18.14 15.35 -3.29
C LYS A 3 -16.73 15.87 -3.00
N ASN A 4 -16.56 16.58 -1.89
CA ASN A 4 -15.23 16.96 -1.42
C ASN A 4 -14.35 15.71 -1.26
N SER A 5 -13.05 15.86 -1.56
CA SER A 5 -12.07 14.80 -1.34
C SER A 5 -12.08 14.33 0.11
N GLN A 6 -12.00 13.02 0.32
CA GLN A 6 -11.95 12.42 1.66
C GLN A 6 -10.49 12.12 2.03
N ILE A 7 -10.09 12.50 3.24
CA ILE A 7 -8.75 12.26 3.78
C ILE A 7 -8.91 11.37 5.01
N PHE A 8 -8.13 10.27 5.05
CA PHE A 8 -8.13 9.32 6.15
C PHE A 8 -6.75 9.30 6.81
N VAL A 9 -6.71 9.42 8.14
CA VAL A 9 -5.47 9.45 8.93
C VAL A 9 -5.61 8.51 10.11
N VAL A 10 -4.62 7.64 10.30
CA VAL A 10 -4.54 6.71 11.44
C VAL A 10 -3.25 6.98 12.20
N LYS A 11 -3.36 7.22 13.52
CA LYS A 11 -2.19 7.29 14.40
C LYS A 11 -1.61 5.89 14.53
N THR A 12 -0.30 5.75 14.32
CA THR A 12 0.38 4.45 14.29
C THR A 12 1.47 4.33 15.34
N SER A 13 1.92 3.11 15.60
CA SER A 13 3.08 2.78 16.43
C SER A 13 3.84 1.59 15.83
N PRO A 14 5.14 1.40 16.16
CA PRO A 14 5.88 0.23 15.67
C PRO A 14 5.20 -1.11 16.01
N LYS A 15 4.45 -1.18 17.12
CA LYS A 15 3.77 -2.40 17.59
C LYS A 15 2.50 -2.72 16.81
N THR A 16 1.89 -1.71 16.18
CA THR A 16 0.55 -1.81 15.56
C THR A 16 0.56 -1.51 14.07
N VAL A 17 1.71 -1.13 13.49
CA VAL A 17 1.81 -0.58 12.13
C VAL A 17 1.13 -1.43 11.06
N LEU A 18 1.20 -2.77 11.14
CA LEU A 18 0.54 -3.66 10.18
C LEU A 18 -1.00 -3.60 10.29
N ASN A 19 -1.52 -3.65 11.51
CA ASN A 19 -2.96 -3.51 11.78
C ASN A 19 -3.46 -2.10 11.46
N ASP A 20 -2.62 -1.08 11.62
CA ASP A 20 -2.96 0.30 11.30
C ASP A 20 -3.13 0.49 9.78
N TYR A 21 -2.33 -0.20 8.96
CA TYR A 21 -2.54 -0.26 7.50
C TYR A 21 -3.86 -0.95 7.14
N GLU A 22 -4.17 -2.09 7.75
CA GLU A 22 -5.44 -2.77 7.55
C GLU A 22 -6.62 -1.82 7.83
N LYS A 23 -6.60 -1.19 9.00
CA LYS A 23 -7.61 -0.21 9.42
C LYS A 23 -7.72 0.95 8.43
N LEU A 24 -6.59 1.52 8.00
CA LEU A 24 -6.57 2.64 7.06
C LEU A 24 -7.17 2.26 5.70
N MET A 25 -6.82 1.08 5.18
CA MET A 25 -7.33 0.57 3.90
C MET A 25 -8.85 0.36 3.95
N HIS A 26 -9.35 -0.22 5.04
CA HIS A 26 -10.80 -0.42 5.24
C HIS A 26 -11.55 0.91 5.40
N LEU A 27 -11.01 1.86 6.17
CA LEU A 27 -11.57 3.22 6.28
C LEU A 27 -11.67 3.90 4.91
N ALA A 28 -10.65 3.75 4.07
CA ALA A 28 -10.61 4.27 2.72
C ALA A 28 -11.50 3.50 1.73
N ASN A 29 -12.17 2.41 2.15
CA ASN A 29 -12.99 1.56 1.29
C ASN A 29 -12.26 1.09 0.02
N TYR A 30 -10.98 0.74 0.12
CA TYR A 30 -10.12 0.50 -1.05
C TYR A 30 -10.68 -0.55 -2.02
N GLN A 31 -11.45 -1.54 -1.53
CA GLN A 31 -12.05 -2.58 -2.36
C GLN A 31 -13.05 -2.05 -3.40
N LYS A 32 -13.57 -0.83 -3.22
CA LYS A 32 -14.40 -0.16 -4.24
C LYS A 32 -13.61 0.24 -5.49
N SER A 33 -12.30 0.39 -5.36
CA SER A 33 -11.41 0.82 -6.45
C SER A 33 -10.57 -0.32 -7.03
N PHE A 34 -10.37 -1.41 -6.29
CA PHE A 34 -9.54 -2.54 -6.72
C PHE A 34 -10.36 -3.82 -6.78
N ASP A 35 -10.79 -4.23 -7.98
CA ASP A 35 -11.53 -5.49 -8.17
C ASP A 35 -10.61 -6.71 -7.92
N LYS A 36 -11.09 -7.66 -7.12
CA LYS A 36 -10.43 -8.93 -6.79
C LYS A 36 -10.21 -9.84 -8.00
N LYS A 37 -10.99 -9.68 -9.08
CA LYS A 37 -10.87 -10.49 -10.30
C LYS A 37 -9.68 -10.06 -11.16
N CYS A 38 -9.26 -8.81 -11.05
CA CYS A 38 -8.20 -8.21 -11.85
C CYS A 38 -6.81 -8.65 -11.36
N LYS A 39 -5.83 -8.60 -12.27
CA LYS A 39 -4.42 -8.61 -11.87
C LYS A 39 -4.09 -7.26 -11.25
N ILE A 40 -3.39 -7.27 -10.13
CA ILE A 40 -3.01 -6.07 -9.39
C ILE A 40 -1.51 -5.89 -9.46
N ILE A 41 -1.08 -4.69 -9.82
CA ILE A 41 0.32 -4.29 -9.77
C ILE A 41 0.53 -3.42 -8.54
N LEU A 42 1.35 -3.91 -7.60
CA LEU A 42 1.82 -3.13 -6.46
C LEU A 42 3.15 -2.47 -6.85
N LYS A 43 3.09 -1.19 -7.24
CA LYS A 43 4.28 -0.42 -7.59
C LYS A 43 5.04 -0.01 -6.32
N LEU A 44 6.26 -0.50 -6.19
CA LEU A 44 7.17 -0.13 -5.12
C LEU A 44 8.00 1.08 -5.53
N ASN A 45 8.27 1.97 -4.56
CA ASN A 45 9.28 3.01 -4.70
C ASN A 45 10.49 2.60 -3.88
N LEU A 46 11.57 2.17 -4.54
CA LEU A 46 12.81 1.78 -3.91
C LEU A 46 13.92 2.74 -4.35
N SER A 47 14.86 2.99 -3.45
CA SER A 47 16.07 3.77 -3.70
C SER A 47 17.27 2.84 -3.63
N TRP A 48 18.18 2.97 -4.59
CA TRP A 48 19.22 1.98 -4.86
C TRP A 48 20.21 1.76 -3.70
N SER A 49 20.61 2.84 -3.02
CA SER A 49 21.74 2.79 -2.07
C SER A 49 21.35 3.12 -0.63
N LYS A 50 20.19 3.74 -0.41
CA LYS A 50 19.81 4.29 0.91
C LYS A 50 18.30 4.41 1.03
N PHE A 51 17.73 3.91 2.11
CA PHE A 51 16.33 4.14 2.44
C PHE A 51 16.09 5.64 2.73
N PHE A 52 15.14 6.24 2.02
CA PHE A 52 14.71 7.62 2.26
C PHE A 52 13.29 7.61 2.82
N PRO A 53 13.09 7.95 4.10
CA PRO A 53 11.76 8.08 4.69
C PRO A 53 10.85 8.96 3.83
N SER A 54 9.57 8.58 3.71
CA SER A 54 8.56 9.27 2.88
C SER A 54 8.75 9.19 1.36
N CYS A 55 9.91 8.76 0.86
CA CYS A 55 10.17 8.54 -0.57
C CYS A 55 10.16 7.06 -0.94
N SER A 56 10.79 6.23 -0.10
CA SER A 56 10.83 4.77 -0.27
C SER A 56 9.58 4.14 0.34
N SER A 57 9.01 3.13 -0.32
CA SER A 57 8.01 2.23 0.25
C SER A 57 8.65 1.42 1.39
N PRO A 58 8.30 1.67 2.67
CA PRO A 58 8.92 0.94 3.75
C PRO A 58 8.44 -0.53 3.79
N PRO A 59 9.25 -1.49 4.26
CA PRO A 59 8.87 -2.91 4.26
C PRO A 59 7.54 -3.19 4.96
N TRP A 60 7.27 -2.53 6.09
CA TRP A 60 6.03 -2.69 6.85
C TRP A 60 4.80 -2.13 6.12
N GLN A 61 4.97 -1.14 5.22
CA GLN A 61 3.88 -0.69 4.34
C GLN A 61 3.51 -1.77 3.34
N VAL A 62 4.52 -2.35 2.68
CA VAL A 62 4.34 -3.39 1.67
C VAL A 62 3.68 -4.62 2.32
N GLU A 63 4.19 -5.03 3.47
CA GLU A 63 3.63 -6.15 4.24
C GLU A 63 2.19 -5.88 4.68
N GLY A 64 1.91 -4.69 5.25
CA GLY A 64 0.57 -4.31 5.72
C GLY A 64 -0.46 -4.33 4.59
N VAL A 65 -0.10 -3.78 3.42
CA VAL A 65 -0.97 -3.79 2.23
C VAL A 65 -1.22 -5.22 1.75
N LEU A 66 -0.15 -6.01 1.55
CA LEU A 66 -0.28 -7.37 1.02
C LEU A 66 -1.07 -8.28 1.97
N LYS A 67 -0.77 -8.25 3.29
CA LYS A 67 -1.53 -9.04 4.28
C LYS A 67 -3.00 -8.67 4.30
N THR A 68 -3.32 -7.37 4.24
CA THR A 68 -4.71 -6.89 4.20
C THR A 68 -5.42 -7.39 2.95
N MET A 69 -4.81 -7.24 1.77
CA MET A 69 -5.39 -7.73 0.52
C MET A 69 -5.64 -9.24 0.55
N VAL A 70 -4.66 -10.04 0.98
CA VAL A 70 -4.85 -11.50 1.06
C VAL A 70 -5.96 -11.87 2.05
N LYS A 71 -5.98 -11.24 3.24
CA LYS A 71 -7.03 -11.44 4.25
C LYS A 71 -8.41 -11.07 3.73
N ASP A 72 -8.50 -10.01 2.92
CA ASP A 72 -9.75 -9.54 2.32
C ASP A 72 -10.18 -10.37 1.11
N GLY A 73 -9.44 -11.43 0.74
CA GLY A 73 -9.81 -12.40 -0.30
C GLY A 73 -9.30 -12.07 -1.70
N TYR A 74 -8.25 -11.26 -1.83
CA TYR A 74 -7.53 -11.14 -3.10
C TYR A 74 -6.61 -12.35 -3.29
N ASP A 75 -6.59 -12.91 -4.50
CA ASP A 75 -5.71 -14.04 -4.85
C ASP A 75 -4.25 -13.57 -4.89
N PRO A 76 -3.36 -14.08 -4.00
CA PRO A 76 -1.95 -13.70 -4.00
C PRO A 76 -1.26 -13.94 -5.35
N LYS A 77 -1.70 -14.95 -6.12
CA LYS A 77 -1.12 -15.29 -7.44
C LYS A 77 -1.45 -14.24 -8.52
N LYS A 78 -2.35 -13.30 -8.23
CA LYS A 78 -2.73 -12.21 -9.11
C LYS A 78 -2.16 -10.85 -8.68
N ILE A 79 -1.37 -10.82 -7.61
CA ILE A 79 -0.70 -9.61 -7.13
C ILE A 79 0.77 -9.67 -7.54
N PHE A 80 1.20 -8.69 -8.32
CA PHE A 80 2.56 -8.60 -8.85
C PHE A 80 3.21 -7.32 -8.35
N THR A 81 4.45 -7.41 -7.88
CA THR A 81 5.24 -6.21 -7.56
C THR A 81 5.91 -5.69 -8.82
N ALA A 82 5.94 -4.37 -8.99
CA ALA A 82 6.70 -3.70 -10.03
C ALA A 82 7.56 -2.58 -9.43
N GLU A 83 8.73 -2.37 -10.01
CA GLU A 83 9.64 -1.30 -9.63
C GLU A 83 10.15 -0.58 -10.87
N ASN A 84 10.43 0.72 -10.74
CA ASN A 84 11.07 1.47 -11.80
C ASN A 84 12.59 1.31 -11.66
N ARG A 85 13.29 1.03 -12.77
CA ARG A 85 14.76 1.08 -12.83
C ARG A 85 15.30 2.50 -13.02
N THR A 86 14.59 3.50 -12.54
CA THR A 86 14.95 4.91 -12.68
C THR A 86 15.63 5.41 -11.43
N VAL A 87 16.72 6.17 -11.58
CA VAL A 87 17.35 6.90 -10.46
C VAL A 87 16.46 8.11 -10.16
N VAL A 88 15.89 8.19 -8.96
CA VAL A 88 14.96 9.27 -8.55
C VAL A 88 15.59 10.19 -7.49
N THR A 89 16.78 9.86 -6.99
CA THR A 89 17.47 10.62 -5.94
C THR A 89 18.86 11.03 -6.44
N ASN A 90 19.14 12.34 -6.46
CA ASN A 90 20.47 12.91 -6.66
C ASN A 90 21.23 13.01 -5.34
#